data_AF-A0A0B6Y2V5-F1
#
_entry.id   AF-A0A0B6Y2V5-F1
#
_cell.length_a   1.000
_cell.length_b   1.000
_cell.length_c   1.000
_cell.angle_alpha   90.00
_cell.angle_beta   90.00
_cell.angle_gamma   90.00
#
_symmetry.space_group_name_H-M   'P 1'
#
loop_
_entity.id
_entity.type
_entity.pdbx_description
1 polymer ?
#
loop_
_entity_poly.entity_id
_entity_poly.type
_entity_poly.pdbx_seq_one_letter_code
_entity_poly.pdbx_strand_id
1 'polypeptide(L)'
;ITVTPERNFGENCTGVNCTSPFVCNTSEVCVCNVTSYYNSTSAICEEKQENGSFCSSPEECMAGLSCINNTCSCLESEYLNTNNKTDFCQLKQGNGSF
;
A
#
# COMPACT_ATOMS: atom_id res chain seq x y z
N ILE A 1 -4.80 -36.78 -4.68
CA ILE A 1 -4.99 -35.31 -4.60
C ILE A 1 -3.62 -34.73 -4.36
N THR A 2 -3.03 -34.07 -5.36
CA THR A 2 -1.79 -33.31 -5.17
C THR A 2 -2.15 -32.01 -4.48
N VAL A 3 -1.80 -31.88 -3.20
CA VAL A 3 -1.92 -30.60 -2.49
C VAL A 3 -0.72 -29.77 -2.92
N THR A 4 -0.94 -28.77 -3.77
CA THR A 4 0.09 -27.76 -4.05
C THR A 4 0.35 -26.99 -2.76
N PRO A 5 1.61 -26.84 -2.32
CA PRO A 5 1.92 -26.07 -1.13
C PRO A 5 1.58 -24.59 -1.39
N GLU A 6 0.65 -24.04 -0.63
CA GLU A 6 0.39 -22.60 -0.60
C GLU A 6 1.46 -21.88 0.24
N ARG A 7 1.77 -20.63 -0.11
CA ARG A 7 2.84 -19.83 0.50
C ARG A 7 2.29 -18.62 1.26
N ASN A 8 2.86 -18.35 2.42
CA ASN A 8 2.48 -17.23 3.28
C ASN A 8 3.25 -15.95 2.94
N PHE A 9 2.88 -14.85 3.58
CA PHE A 9 3.57 -13.56 3.44
C PHE A 9 5.09 -13.69 3.58
N GLY A 10 5.82 -13.07 2.65
CA GLY A 10 7.29 -13.08 2.62
C GLY A 10 7.93 -14.34 2.03
N GLU A 11 7.15 -15.39 1.74
CA GLU A 11 7.68 -16.58 1.08
C GLU A 11 7.78 -16.42 -0.44
N ASN A 12 8.75 -17.11 -1.04
CA ASN A 12 8.89 -17.17 -2.49
C ASN A 12 7.74 -17.99 -3.11
N CYS A 13 7.12 -17.44 -4.15
CA CYS A 13 5.99 -18.01 -4.86
C CYS A 13 6.32 -18.47 -6.29
N THR A 14 7.59 -18.73 -6.61
CA THR A 14 7.98 -19.21 -7.93
C THR A 14 7.35 -20.59 -8.19
N GLY A 15 6.40 -20.64 -9.14
CA GLY A 15 5.71 -21.88 -9.54
C GLY A 15 4.66 -22.39 -8.54
N VAL A 16 4.30 -21.61 -7.51
CA VAL A 16 3.28 -21.96 -6.51
C VAL A 16 2.37 -20.77 -6.19
N ASN A 17 1.16 -21.03 -5.70
CA ASN A 17 0.24 -19.98 -5.30
C ASN A 17 0.51 -19.52 -3.87
N CYS A 18 0.20 -18.25 -3.60
CA CYS A 18 0.15 -17.74 -2.24
C CYS A 18 -1.19 -18.11 -1.59
N THR A 19 -1.17 -18.34 -0.27
CA THR A 19 -2.38 -18.51 0.53
C THR A 19 -3.20 -17.22 0.47
N SER A 20 -4.50 -17.31 0.21
CA SER A 20 -5.38 -16.13 0.30
C SER A 20 -5.29 -15.52 1.71
N PRO A 21 -5.15 -14.19 1.87
CA PRO A 21 -5.37 -13.11 0.88
C PRO A 21 -4.10 -12.59 0.17
N PHE A 22 -2.98 -13.31 0.22
CA PHE A 22 -1.72 -12.87 -0.38
C PHE A 22 -1.69 -13.07 -1.90
N VAL A 23 -0.92 -12.24 -2.58
CA VAL A 23 -0.66 -12.28 -4.02
C VAL A 23 0.83 -12.37 -4.29
N CYS A 24 1.22 -13.10 -5.34
CA CYS A 24 2.61 -13.18 -5.78
C CYS A 24 2.99 -11.90 -6.52
N ASN A 25 3.96 -11.13 -6.00
CA ASN A 25 4.42 -9.91 -6.68
C ASN A 25 5.43 -10.22 -7.79
N THR A 26 5.87 -9.16 -8.48
CA THR A 26 6.86 -9.24 -9.57
C THR A 26 8.25 -9.68 -9.10
N SER A 27 8.52 -9.65 -7.80
CA SER A 27 9.76 -10.17 -7.19
C SER A 27 9.63 -11.63 -6.75
N GLU A 28 8.55 -12.31 -7.16
CA GLU A 28 8.26 -13.70 -6.82
C GLU A 28 8.12 -13.95 -5.32
N VAL A 29 7.56 -12.98 -4.58
CA VAL A 29 7.28 -13.09 -3.15
C VAL A 29 5.80 -12.84 -2.87
N CYS A 30 5.24 -13.62 -1.95
CA CYS A 30 3.87 -13.43 -1.47
C CYS A 30 3.75 -12.17 -0.61
N VAL A 31 2.91 -11.25 -1.02
CA VAL A 31 2.64 -9.97 -0.36
C VAL A 31 1.15 -9.68 -0.32
N CYS A 32 0.73 -8.64 0.39
CA CYS A 32 -0.65 -8.16 0.29
C CYS A 32 -0.94 -7.54 -1.09
N ASN A 33 -2.22 -7.52 -1.48
CA ASN A 33 -2.66 -6.77 -2.66
C ASN A 33 -2.28 -5.28 -2.53
N VAL A 34 -2.17 -4.56 -3.64
CA VAL A 34 -1.74 -3.16 -3.70
C VAL A 34 -2.61 -2.21 -2.86
N THR A 35 -3.87 -2.58 -2.63
CA THR A 35 -4.86 -1.86 -1.80
C THR A 35 -4.77 -2.20 -0.32
N SER A 36 -3.85 -3.09 0.08
CA SER A 36 -3.71 -3.58 1.44
C SER A 36 -2.26 -3.51 1.93
N TYR A 37 -2.07 -3.49 3.23
CA TYR A 37 -0.78 -3.58 3.90
C TYR A 37 -0.75 -4.79 4.82
N TYR A 38 0.45 -5.30 5.13
CA TYR A 38 0.59 -6.43 6.04
C TYR A 38 0.67 -5.90 7.48
N ASN A 39 -0.34 -6.19 8.28
CA ASN A 39 -0.30 -5.88 9.70
C ASN A 39 0.40 -7.04 10.43
N SER A 40 1.63 -6.81 10.88
CA SER A 40 2.43 -7.81 11.58
C SER A 40 1.86 -8.22 12.94
N THR A 41 0.98 -7.40 13.54
CA THR A 41 0.36 -7.68 14.84
C THR A 41 -0.79 -8.67 14.70
N SER A 42 -1.65 -8.46 13.71
CA SER A 42 -2.80 -9.33 13.41
C SER A 42 -2.46 -10.45 12.42
N ALA A 43 -1.27 -10.40 11.79
CA ALA A 43 -0.77 -11.34 10.79
C ALA A 43 -1.69 -11.48 9.56
N ILE A 44 -2.42 -10.42 9.21
CA ILE A 44 -3.35 -10.36 8.07
C ILE A 44 -3.07 -9.15 7.16
N CYS A 45 -3.61 -9.20 5.95
CA CYS A 45 -3.66 -8.04 5.07
C CYS A 45 -4.85 -7.15 5.46
N GLU A 46 -4.57 -5.91 5.83
CA GLU A 46 -5.58 -4.90 6.16
C GLU A 46 -5.67 -3.86 5.06
N GLU A 47 -6.83 -3.25 4.87
CA GLU A 47 -7.03 -2.22 3.86
C GLU A 47 -6.20 -0.97 4.17
N LYS A 48 -5.60 -0.41 3.13
CA LYS A 48 -4.90 0.86 3.23
C LYS A 48 -5.91 1.99 3.44
N GLN A 49 -5.48 2.96 4.23
CA GLN A 49 -6.20 4.11 4.70
C GLN A 49 -6.16 5.24 3.66
N GLU A 50 -7.32 5.84 3.41
CA GLU A 50 -7.50 6.98 2.52
C GLU A 50 -6.97 8.28 3.14
N ASN A 51 -6.94 9.35 2.36
CA ASN A 51 -6.53 10.67 2.85
C ASN A 51 -7.46 11.16 3.97
N GLY A 52 -6.89 11.60 5.09
CA GLY A 52 -7.61 12.06 6.28
C GLY A 52 -7.87 10.99 7.33
N SER A 53 -7.63 9.70 7.01
CA SER A 53 -7.75 8.61 7.97
C SER A 53 -6.54 8.54 8.91
N PHE A 54 -6.77 8.00 10.10
CA PHE A 54 -5.71 7.77 11.08
C PHE A 54 -4.72 6.72 10.59
N CYS A 55 -3.45 6.92 10.89
CA CYS A 55 -2.39 5.95 10.61
C CYS A 55 -1.34 5.97 11.72
N SER A 56 -0.67 4.84 11.93
CA SER A 56 0.50 4.72 12.81
C SER A 56 1.81 4.58 12.03
N SER A 57 1.72 4.19 10.75
CA SER A 57 2.84 3.97 9.86
C SER A 57 2.51 4.41 8.42
N PRO A 58 3.51 4.74 7.59
CA PRO A 58 3.28 5.14 6.20
C PRO A 58 2.71 4.01 5.33
N GLU A 59 2.97 2.75 5.68
CA GLU A 59 2.51 1.58 4.93
C GLU A 59 0.99 1.38 5.00
N GLU A 60 0.39 1.88 6.09
CA GLU A 60 -1.06 1.91 6.28
C GLU A 60 -1.76 2.81 5.26
N CYS A 61 -1.08 3.81 4.68
CA CYS A 61 -1.73 4.76 3.78
C CYS A 61 -1.79 4.26 2.33
N MET A 62 -2.81 4.70 1.58
CA MET A 62 -2.89 4.44 0.14
C MET A 62 -1.66 4.97 -0.61
N ALA A 63 -1.38 4.37 -1.76
CA ALA A 63 -0.23 4.74 -2.57
C ALA A 63 -0.24 6.25 -2.91
N GLY A 64 0.89 6.92 -2.63
CA GLY A 64 1.05 8.35 -2.84
C GLY A 64 0.75 9.21 -1.60
N LEU A 65 0.18 8.63 -0.54
CA LEU A 65 0.00 9.31 0.76
C LEU A 65 1.15 8.96 1.71
N SER A 66 1.40 9.83 2.67
CA SER A 66 2.31 9.61 3.79
C SER A 66 1.56 9.69 5.11
N CYS A 67 2.03 8.96 6.13
CA CYS A 67 1.49 9.11 7.47
C CYS A 67 2.12 10.32 8.17
N ILE A 68 1.41 11.45 8.19
CA ILE A 68 1.89 12.73 8.72
C ILE A 68 1.01 13.10 9.92
N ASN A 69 1.61 13.32 11.09
CA ASN A 69 0.88 13.62 12.33
C ASN A 69 -0.23 12.59 12.64
N ASN A 70 0.05 11.30 12.42
CA ASN A 70 -0.91 10.18 12.55
C ASN A 70 -2.11 10.27 11.61
N THR A 71 -1.99 10.97 10.49
CA THR A 71 -3.04 11.07 9.47
C THR A 71 -2.44 10.84 8.09
N CYS A 72 -3.08 9.99 7.29
CA CYS A 72 -2.70 9.80 5.90
C CYS A 72 -2.96 11.09 5.12
N SER A 73 -1.91 11.73 4.63
CA SER A 73 -2.02 12.97 3.86
C SER A 73 -0.87 13.15 2.89
N CYS A 74 -1.05 14.08 1.96
CA CYS A 74 0.02 14.53 1.08
C CYS A 74 1.09 15.29 1.87
N LEU A 75 2.33 15.26 1.37
CA LEU A 75 3.39 16.09 1.93
C LEU A 75 3.02 17.58 1.83
N GLU A 76 3.63 18.41 2.66
CA GLU A 76 3.35 19.85 2.66
C GLU A 76 3.63 20.51 1.29
N SER A 77 4.59 19.98 0.53
CA SER A 77 4.93 20.38 -0.83
C SER A 77 3.92 19.91 -1.90
N GLU A 78 2.87 19.19 -1.53
CA GLU A 78 1.93 18.53 -2.43
C GLU A 78 0.48 18.93 -2.16
N TYR A 79 -0.38 18.76 -3.16
CA TYR A 79 -1.83 18.87 -3.03
C TYR A 79 -2.50 17.57 -3.45
N LEU A 80 -3.65 17.29 -2.82
CA LEU A 80 -4.48 16.14 -3.19
C LEU A 80 -5.17 16.42 -4.53
N ASN A 81 -4.87 15.64 -5.56
CA ASN A 81 -5.58 15.70 -6.82
C ASN A 81 -6.74 14.68 -6.80
N THR A 82 -7.97 15.20 -6.77
CA THR A 82 -9.21 14.40 -6.75
C THR A 82 -9.85 14.26 -8.14
N ASN A 83 -9.21 14.76 -9.21
CA ASN A 83 -9.84 14.88 -10.53
C ASN A 83 -9.97 13.56 -11.32
N ASN A 84 -9.32 12.46 -10.89
CA ASN A 84 -9.17 11.23 -11.71
C ASN A 84 -9.65 9.93 -11.03
N LYS A 85 -10.74 9.97 -10.23
CA LYS A 85 -11.32 8.79 -9.52
C LYS A 85 -10.37 8.03 -8.59
N THR A 86 -9.14 8.51 -8.45
CA THR A 86 -8.09 8.00 -7.58
C THR A 86 -7.45 9.21 -6.96
N ASP A 87 -7.43 9.26 -5.63
CA ASP A 87 -6.81 10.33 -4.89
C ASP A 87 -5.29 10.11 -4.91
N PHE A 88 -4.54 11.06 -5.46
CA PHE A 88 -3.08 11.00 -5.46
C PHE A 88 -2.48 12.38 -5.21
N CYS A 89 -1.31 12.40 -4.57
CA CYS A 89 -0.59 13.62 -4.25
C CYS A 89 0.19 14.12 -5.46
N GLN A 90 0.04 15.40 -5.77
CA GLN A 90 0.78 16.09 -6.82
C GLN A 90 1.60 17.22 -6.23
N LEU A 91 2.84 17.37 -6.67
CA LEU A 91 3.68 18.51 -6.28
C LEU A 91 2.96 19.82 -6.60
N LYS A 92 2.90 20.70 -5.61
CA LYS A 92 2.57 22.11 -5.82
C LYS A 92 3.64 22.63 -6.77
N GLN A 93 3.26 23.06 -7.97
CA GLN A 93 4.21 23.75 -8.83
C GLN A 93 4.68 24.99 -8.06
N GLY A 94 5.92 24.95 -7.58
CA GLY A 94 6.59 26.13 -7.10
C GLY A 94 6.63 27.10 -8.26
N ASN A 95 6.09 28.30 -8.07
CA ASN A 95 6.26 29.40 -8.98
C ASN A 95 7.77 29.71 -9.03
N GLY A 96 8.49 29.00 -9.90
CA GLY A 96 9.88 29.27 -10.22
C GLY A 96 9.90 30.56 -11.01
N SER A 97 10.01 31.68 -10.30
CA SER A 97 10.37 32.95 -10.91
C SER A 97 11.75 32.79 -11.58
N PHE A 98 11.76 32.73 -12.90
CA PHE A 98 12.94 33.03 -13.71
C PHE A 98 12.90 34.49 -14.15
#